data_AF-R4I5B1-F1
#
_entry.id   AF-R4I5B1-F1
#
_cell.length_a   1.000
_cell.length_b   1.000
_cell.length_c   1.000
_cell.angle_alpha   90.00
_cell.angle_beta   90.00
_cell.angle_gamma   90.00
#
_symmetry.space_group_name_H-M   'P 1'
#
loop_
_entity.id
_entity.type
_entity.pdbx_description
1 polymer ?
#
loop_
_entity_poly.entity_id
_entity_poly.type
_entity_poly.pdbx_seq_one_letter_code
_entity_poly.pdbx_strand_id
1 'polypeptide(L)'
;AYANNGTTLDVSGLDDAAIKAATGGTNGTASVTGGAVKFDADNNKYFVTIGGFTGADAAKNGDYEVNVATDGTVTLAAGATKTTMPAGATTKTEVQELKDTP
;
A
#
# COMPACT_ATOMS: atom_id res chain seq x y z
N ALA A 1 19.31 7.92 6.90
CA ALA A 1 18.13 7.25 7.48
C ALA A 1 16.87 7.95 6.96
N TYR A 2 15.76 7.22 6.77
CA TYR A 2 14.50 7.83 6.33
C TYR A 2 13.82 8.60 7.46
N ALA A 3 13.19 9.71 7.11
CA ALA A 3 12.38 10.51 8.03
C ALA A 3 11.09 10.94 7.36
N ASN A 4 10.08 11.26 8.17
CA ASN A 4 8.86 11.85 7.66
C ASN A 4 9.15 13.23 7.05
N ASN A 5 8.57 13.50 5.89
CA ASN A 5 8.69 14.80 5.20
C ASN A 5 7.54 15.79 5.54
N GLY A 6 6.56 15.36 6.32
CA GLY A 6 5.38 16.16 6.71
C GLY A 6 4.18 16.06 5.76
N THR A 7 4.28 15.30 4.68
CA THR A 7 3.17 15.02 3.76
C THR A 7 2.42 13.78 4.19
N THR A 8 1.12 13.88 4.47
CA THR A 8 0.27 12.74 4.89
C THR A 8 0.10 11.71 3.77
N LEU A 9 0.15 10.43 4.11
CA LEU A 9 -0.15 9.34 3.17
C LEU A 9 -1.66 9.21 2.97
N ASP A 10 -2.11 9.25 1.72
CA ASP A 10 -3.52 9.19 1.35
C ASP A 10 -3.85 7.90 0.56
N VAL A 11 -4.63 7.02 1.19
CA VAL A 11 -5.13 5.77 0.60
C VAL A 11 -6.56 5.89 0.08
N SER A 12 -7.17 7.09 0.10
CA SER A 12 -8.57 7.28 -0.30
C SER A 12 -8.85 6.88 -1.75
N GLY A 13 -7.85 6.97 -2.63
CA GLY A 13 -7.92 6.51 -4.02
C GLY A 13 -7.84 4.99 -4.20
N LEU A 14 -7.54 4.22 -3.14
CA LEU A 14 -7.57 2.75 -3.13
C LEU A 14 -8.94 2.25 -2.68
N ASP A 15 -9.98 2.64 -3.40
CA ASP A 15 -11.35 2.13 -3.21
C ASP A 15 -11.54 0.74 -3.85
N ASP A 16 -12.73 0.16 -3.67
CA ASP A 16 -13.08 -1.16 -4.20
C ASP A 16 -12.87 -1.27 -5.72
N ALA A 17 -13.22 -0.24 -6.47
CA ALA A 17 -13.13 -0.25 -7.93
C ALA A 17 -11.67 -0.17 -8.39
N ALA A 18 -10.88 0.72 -7.78
CA ALA A 18 -9.46 0.86 -8.08
C ALA A 18 -8.68 -0.42 -7.72
N ILE A 19 -8.94 -1.02 -6.56
CA ILE A 19 -8.30 -2.26 -6.13
C ILE A 19 -8.67 -3.43 -7.05
N LYS A 20 -9.94 -3.56 -7.44
CA LYS A 20 -10.37 -4.60 -8.39
C LYS A 20 -9.73 -4.44 -9.76
N ALA A 21 -9.68 -3.21 -10.28
CA ALA A 21 -9.02 -2.92 -11.55
C ALA A 21 -7.52 -3.27 -11.51
N ALA A 22 -6.85 -2.96 -10.40
CA ALA A 22 -5.43 -3.23 -10.24
C ALA A 22 -5.10 -4.72 -10.06
N THR A 23 -5.91 -5.47 -9.30
CA THR A 23 -5.66 -6.88 -8.94
C THR A 23 -6.37 -7.88 -9.85
N GLY A 24 -7.25 -7.42 -10.75
CA GLY A 24 -8.11 -8.27 -11.58
C GLY A 24 -9.17 -9.03 -10.77
N GLY A 25 -9.62 -8.48 -9.63
CA GLY A 25 -10.69 -9.06 -8.82
C GLY A 25 -12.08 -8.63 -9.29
N THR A 26 -13.09 -9.45 -8.98
CA THR A 26 -14.50 -9.21 -9.38
C THR A 26 -15.49 -9.33 -8.22
N ASN A 27 -15.18 -10.12 -7.19
CA ASN A 27 -16.11 -10.50 -6.12
C ASN A 27 -15.73 -9.94 -4.74
N GLY A 28 -16.73 -9.50 -3.98
CA GLY A 28 -16.54 -8.87 -2.66
C GLY A 28 -16.45 -7.35 -2.74
N THR A 29 -16.08 -6.72 -1.62
CA THR A 29 -15.85 -5.27 -1.53
C THR A 29 -14.46 -5.07 -0.97
N ALA A 30 -13.48 -4.93 -1.87
CA ALA A 30 -12.09 -4.81 -1.54
C ALA A 30 -11.77 -3.45 -0.91
N SER A 31 -10.87 -3.45 0.07
CA SER A 31 -10.40 -2.23 0.72
C SER A 31 -9.05 -2.42 1.37
N VAL A 32 -8.35 -1.32 1.61
CA VAL A 32 -7.19 -1.30 2.50
C VAL A 32 -7.66 -1.57 3.93
N THR A 33 -7.19 -2.68 4.49
CA THR A 33 -7.49 -3.09 5.87
C THR A 33 -6.48 -2.49 6.86
N GLY A 34 -6.96 -2.16 8.06
CA GLY A 34 -6.14 -1.54 9.10
C GLY A 34 -5.77 -0.07 8.85
N GLY A 35 -6.14 0.51 7.70
CA GLY A 35 -5.95 1.93 7.37
C GLY A 35 -4.50 2.42 7.38
N ALA A 36 -3.54 1.49 7.44
CA ALA A 36 -2.14 1.79 7.69
C ALA A 36 -1.31 1.45 6.46
N VAL A 37 -0.54 2.43 5.98
CA VAL A 37 0.56 2.20 5.05
C VAL A 37 1.80 1.82 5.86
N LYS A 38 2.53 0.81 5.42
CA LYS A 38 3.77 0.38 6.04
C LYS A 38 4.94 0.66 5.12
N PHE A 39 6.01 1.22 5.69
CA PHE A 39 7.22 1.55 4.96
C PHE A 39 8.35 0.59 5.36
N ASP A 40 8.97 0.01 4.34
CA ASP A 40 10.20 -0.75 4.46
C ASP A 40 11.39 0.15 4.08
N ALA A 41 12.16 0.54 5.10
CA ALA A 41 13.31 1.41 4.94
C ALA A 41 14.50 0.73 4.24
N ASP A 42 14.56 -0.60 4.28
CA ASP A 42 15.67 -1.35 3.68
C ASP A 42 15.54 -1.38 2.15
N ASN A 43 14.31 -1.38 1.64
CA ASN A 43 14.01 -1.43 0.21
C ASN A 43 13.42 -0.14 -0.36
N ASN A 44 13.16 0.87 0.48
CA ASN A 44 12.46 2.10 0.11
C ASN A 44 11.09 1.84 -0.54
N LYS A 45 10.29 0.97 0.06
CA LYS A 45 9.01 0.52 -0.49
C LYS A 45 7.88 0.70 0.51
N TYR A 46 6.69 0.93 -0.02
CA TYR A 46 5.46 1.04 0.76
C TYR A 46 4.55 -0.14 0.49
N PHE A 47 3.80 -0.52 1.52
CA PHE A 47 2.92 -1.67 1.49
C PHE A 47 1.61 -1.37 2.19
N VAL A 48 0.55 -2.03 1.74
CA VAL A 48 -0.76 -2.08 2.40
C VAL A 48 -1.26 -3.51 2.45
N THR A 49 -2.17 -3.80 3.37
CA THR A 49 -2.88 -5.08 3.41
C THR A 49 -4.29 -4.87 2.86
N ILE A 50 -4.63 -5.60 1.80
CA ILE A 50 -5.95 -5.57 1.16
C ILE A 50 -6.79 -6.75 1.66
N GLY A 51 -8.04 -6.46 2.01
CA GLY A 51 -9.04 -7.44 2.40
C GLY A 51 -10.35 -7.23 1.66
N GLY A 52 -11.38 -8.01 2.03
CA GLY A 52 -12.75 -7.82 1.55
C GLY A 52 -13.12 -8.55 0.25
N PHE A 53 -12.15 -9.15 -0.46
CA PHE A 53 -12.46 -10.08 -1.55
C PHE A 53 -13.10 -11.37 -1.01
N THR A 54 -14.02 -11.95 -1.79
CA THR A 54 -14.76 -13.16 -1.40
C THR A 54 -14.79 -14.20 -2.54
N GLY A 55 -15.23 -15.42 -2.23
CA GLY A 55 -15.36 -16.50 -3.22
C GLY A 55 -14.02 -16.84 -3.88
N ALA A 56 -14.01 -16.95 -5.21
CA ALA A 56 -12.80 -17.24 -5.98
C ALA A 56 -11.70 -16.17 -5.82
N ASP A 57 -12.09 -14.93 -5.50
CA ASP A 57 -11.15 -13.83 -5.27
C ASP A 57 -10.62 -13.76 -3.85
N ALA A 58 -11.09 -14.60 -2.92
CA ALA A 58 -10.58 -14.58 -1.54
C ALA A 58 -9.06 -14.78 -1.47
N ALA A 59 -8.48 -15.49 -2.45
CA ALA A 59 -7.05 -15.66 -2.61
C ALA A 59 -6.30 -14.36 -2.96
N LYS A 60 -6.98 -13.27 -3.37
CA LYS A 60 -6.40 -11.95 -3.63
C LYS A 60 -6.28 -11.09 -2.36
N ASN A 61 -6.85 -11.49 -1.22
CA ASN A 61 -6.60 -10.81 0.05
C ASN A 61 -5.15 -11.04 0.51
N GLY A 62 -4.51 -10.01 1.06
CA GLY A 62 -3.13 -10.05 1.57
C GLY A 62 -2.37 -8.75 1.34
N ASP A 63 -1.04 -8.83 1.41
CA ASP A 63 -0.16 -7.66 1.31
C ASP A 63 0.18 -7.32 -0.14
N TYR A 64 0.28 -6.03 -0.41
CA TYR A 64 0.60 -5.47 -1.73
C TYR A 64 1.60 -4.33 -1.59
N GLU A 65 2.53 -4.25 -2.55
CA GLU A 65 3.38 -3.08 -2.75
C GLU A 65 2.54 -1.96 -3.38
N VAL A 66 2.69 -0.73 -2.88
CA VAL A 66 2.02 0.46 -3.38
C VAL A 66 3.06 1.52 -3.73
N ASN A 67 2.71 2.34 -4.70
CA ASN A 67 3.48 3.52 -5.04
C ASN A 67 2.99 4.69 -4.20
N VAL A 68 3.93 5.51 -3.72
CA VAL A 68 3.63 6.73 -2.99
C VAL A 68 4.21 7.90 -3.76
N ALA A 69 3.36 8.83 -4.18
CA ALA A 69 3.77 10.06 -4.82
C ALA A 69 4.26 11.09 -3.79
N THR A 70 4.93 12.14 -4.25
CA THR A 70 5.48 13.21 -3.37
C THR A 70 4.41 13.99 -2.62
N ASP A 71 3.19 14.03 -3.15
CA ASP A 71 2.02 14.64 -2.52
C ASP A 71 1.31 13.71 -1.52
N GLY A 72 1.85 12.51 -1.29
CA GLY A 72 1.30 11.52 -0.37
C GLY A 72 0.27 10.57 -0.97
N THR A 73 -0.11 10.77 -2.24
CA THR A 73 -1.06 9.88 -2.91
C THR A 73 -0.52 8.47 -2.99
N VAL A 74 -1.28 7.51 -2.46
CA VAL A 74 -0.95 6.09 -2.49
C VAL A 74 -1.72 5.43 -3.64
N THR A 75 -1.01 4.73 -4.52
CA THR A 75 -1.60 4.05 -5.68
C THR A 75 -1.14 2.60 -5.78
N LEU A 76 -1.99 1.77 -6.38
CA LEU A 76 -1.71 0.37 -6.64
C LEU A 76 -1.56 0.18 -8.15
N ALA A 77 -0.46 -0.45 -8.58
CA ALA A 77 -0.17 -0.62 -9.99
C ALA A 77 -1.16 -1.60 -10.67
N ALA A 78 -1.45 -1.37 -11.95
CA ALA A 78 -2.23 -2.32 -12.75
C ALA A 78 -1.49 -3.66 -12.86
N GLY A 79 -2.20 -4.77 -12.65
CA GLY A 79 -1.61 -6.10 -12.59
C GLY A 79 -0.88 -6.40 -11.28
N ALA A 80 -1.15 -5.65 -10.22
CA ALA A 80 -0.54 -5.89 -8.91
C ALA A 80 -0.82 -7.31 -8.41
N THR A 81 0.24 -7.99 -8.00
CA THR A 81 0.19 -9.30 -7.37
C THR A 81 0.45 -9.18 -5.89
N LYS A 82 -0.15 -10.07 -5.10
CA LYS A 82 0.20 -10.20 -3.68
C LYS A 82 1.69 -10.42 -3.50
N THR A 83 2.19 -9.90 -2.40
CA THR A 83 3.55 -10.10 -1.94
C THR A 83 3.55 -10.49 -0.47
N THR A 84 4.74 -10.67 0.10
CA THR A 84 4.94 -10.78 1.53
C THR A 84 5.51 -9.48 2.04
N MET A 85 4.86 -8.90 3.04
CA MET A 85 5.35 -7.70 3.70
C MET A 85 6.69 -7.98 4.41
N PRO A 86 7.73 -7.16 4.17
CA PRO A 86 9.00 -7.29 4.88
C PRO A 86 8.82 -7.16 6.40
N ALA A 87 9.53 -7.99 7.18
CA ALA A 87 9.39 -8.01 8.64
C ALA A 87 9.78 -6.67 9.31
N GLY A 88 10.66 -5.90 8.67
CA GLY A 88 11.08 -4.57 9.12
C GLY A 88 10.12 -3.44 8.75
N ALA A 89 9.04 -3.71 8.00
CA ALA A 89 8.11 -2.68 7.56
C ALA A 89 7.31 -2.10 8.73
N THR A 90 7.38 -0.79 8.90
CA THR A 90 6.74 -0.08 10.02
C THR A 90 5.61 0.81 9.55
N THR A 91 4.55 0.95 10.36
CA THR A 91 3.43 1.84 10.02
C THR A 91 3.90 3.29 9.95
N LYS A 92 3.48 3.97 8.89
CA LYS A 92 3.73 5.40 8.66
C LYS A 92 2.43 6.12 8.33
N THR A 93 2.38 7.38 8.73
CA THR A 93 1.28 8.31 8.43
C THR A 93 1.71 9.37 7.41
N GLU A 94 3.00 9.47 7.12
CA GLU A 94 3.60 10.51 6.29
C GLU A 94 4.60 9.90 5.30
N VAL A 95 4.81 10.56 4.17
CA VAL A 95 5.83 10.18 3.19
C VAL A 95 7.20 10.22 3.85
N GLN A 96 7.99 9.20 3.57
CA GLN A 96 9.36 9.02 4.03
C GLN A 96 10.32 9.50 2.95
N GLU A 97 11.23 10.37 3.33
CA GLU A 97 12.32 10.84 2.49
C GLU A 97 13.66 10.43 3.10
N LEU A 98 14.61 10.10 2.22
CA LEU A 98 15.97 9.83 2.63
C LEU A 98 16.58 11.15 3.12
N LYS A 99 16.89 11.25 4.41
CA LYS A 99 17.74 12.35 4.87
C LYS A 99 19.16 12.08 4.39
N ASP A 100 19.62 12.90 3.45
CA ASP A 100 21.05 13.09 3.24
C ASP A 100 21.64 13.61 4.55
N THR A 101 22.55 12.83 5.11
CA THR A 101 23.29 13.26 6.30
C THR A 101 24.44 14.13 5.77
N PRO A 102 24.56 15.40 6.18
CA PRO A 102 25.70 16.24 5.80
C PRO A 102 27.04 15.62 6.20
#